data_AF-A0A7J9N6G5-F1
#
_entry.id   AF-A0A7J9N6G5-F1
#
_cell.length_a   1.000
_cell.length_b   1.000
_cell.length_c   1.000
_cell.angle_alpha   90.00
_cell.angle_beta   90.00
_cell.angle_gamma   90.00
#
_symmetry.space_group_name_H-M   'P 1'
#
loop_
_entity.id
_entity.type
_entity.pdbx_description
1 polymer ?
#
loop_
_entity_poly.entity_id
_entity_poly.type
_entity_poly.pdbx_seq_one_letter_code
_entity_poly.pdbx_strand_id
1 'polypeptide(L)'
;MPLWNNYTKLIDIWSRSPQEMLDFTTLEFLEVCDSKNLRYIFYFSTTFGLRQLRKMEIKRCGNLEQVIKEEESTTMVEEAITNSSKIISIFPHLQSIIVESCPDMTSFYLGSKSLEY
;
A
#
# COMPACT_ATOMS: atom_id res chain seq x y z
N MET A 1 -20.28 20.73 4.30
CA MET A 1 -19.33 21.13 3.23
C MET A 1 -18.19 20.12 3.22
N PRO A 2 -17.96 19.30 2.17
CA PRO A 2 -16.83 18.38 2.17
C PRO A 2 -15.55 19.08 1.72
N LEU A 3 -14.52 18.94 2.54
CA LEU A 3 -13.16 19.44 2.34
C LEU A 3 -12.41 18.54 1.34
N TRP A 4 -12.70 18.63 0.05
CA TRP A 4 -11.95 17.87 -0.98
C TRP A 4 -10.53 18.37 -1.24
N ASN A 5 -10.07 19.42 -0.55
CA ASN A 5 -8.81 20.09 -0.91
C ASN A 5 -7.55 19.53 -0.22
N ASN A 6 -7.59 18.33 0.36
CA ASN A 6 -6.44 17.74 1.05
C ASN A 6 -5.90 16.43 0.43
N TYR A 7 -6.55 15.89 -0.62
CA TYR A 7 -6.19 14.58 -1.20
C TYR A 7 -5.00 14.62 -2.15
N THR A 8 -4.77 15.73 -2.85
CA THR A 8 -3.58 15.92 -3.71
C THR A 8 -2.28 15.97 -2.91
N LYS A 9 -2.37 16.34 -1.62
CA LYS A 9 -1.21 16.45 -0.74
C LYS A 9 -0.64 15.08 -0.32
N LEU A 10 -1.42 13.99 -0.43
CA LEU A 10 -0.94 12.63 -0.11
C LEU A 10 -0.10 12.02 -1.24
N ILE A 11 -0.40 12.36 -2.50
CA ILE A 11 0.31 11.80 -3.67
C ILE A 11 1.70 12.44 -3.81
N ASP A 12 1.89 13.69 -3.39
CA ASP A 12 3.19 14.40 -3.40
C ASP A 12 4.14 13.95 -2.26
N ILE A 13 3.63 13.20 -1.28
CA ILE A 13 4.39 12.73 -0.11
C ILE A 13 5.34 11.59 -0.48
N TRP A 14 4.90 10.65 -1.33
CA TRP A 14 5.71 9.48 -1.72
C TRP A 14 6.88 9.80 -2.65
N SER A 15 6.95 11.04 -3.15
CA SER A 15 8.02 11.52 -4.03
C SER A 15 9.19 12.17 -3.26
N ARG A 16 9.10 12.34 -1.94
CA ARG A 16 10.15 12.99 -1.13
C ARG A 16 10.81 11.97 -0.20
N SER A 17 12.06 11.63 -0.51
CA SER A 17 13.12 11.06 0.34
C SER A 17 12.76 9.94 1.34
N PRO A 18 13.34 8.72 1.20
CA PRO A 18 13.18 7.61 2.17
C PRO A 18 13.61 7.92 3.61
N GLN A 19 14.36 9.02 3.85
CA GLN A 19 14.89 9.39 5.16
C GLN A 19 13.92 10.25 5.99
N GLU A 20 12.94 10.90 5.36
CA GLU A 20 11.79 11.48 6.05
C GLU A 20 10.67 10.44 6.02
N MET A 21 10.90 9.29 6.68
CA MET A 21 9.83 8.35 6.98
C MET A 21 8.76 9.14 7.73
N LEU A 22 7.68 9.50 7.04
CA LEU A 22 6.51 10.04 7.71
C LEU A 22 6.11 9.01 8.75
N ASP A 23 6.08 9.46 9.99
CA ASP A 23 5.70 8.65 11.13
C ASP A 23 4.18 8.46 11.09
N PHE A 24 3.71 7.65 10.13
CA PHE A 24 2.31 7.27 9.97
C PHE A 24 1.86 6.29 11.05
N THR A 25 2.61 6.17 12.14
CA THR A 25 2.34 5.27 13.26
C THR A 25 1.03 5.59 13.96
N THR A 26 0.35 6.69 13.63
CA THR A 26 -1.00 7.02 14.14
C THR A 26 -2.10 6.88 13.08
N LEU A 27 -1.76 6.56 11.82
CA LEU A 27 -2.72 6.51 10.74
C LEU A 27 -3.61 5.26 10.87
N GLU A 28 -4.86 5.44 11.29
CA GLU A 28 -5.82 4.33 11.45
C GLU A 28 -6.72 4.11 10.23
N PHE A 29 -6.91 5.13 9.38
CA PHE A 29 -7.78 5.07 8.22
C PHE A 29 -7.09 5.65 6.98
N LEU A 30 -7.15 4.91 5.88
CA LEU A 30 -6.66 5.32 4.56
C LEU A 30 -7.79 5.25 3.53
N GLU A 31 -7.97 6.33 2.77
CA GLU A 31 -8.84 6.36 1.60
C GLU A 31 -8.04 6.78 0.36
N VAL A 32 -8.14 5.97 -0.71
CA VAL A 32 -7.56 6.25 -2.03
C VAL A 32 -8.69 6.24 -3.05
N CYS A 33 -9.00 7.40 -3.63
CA CYS A 33 -10.12 7.58 -4.54
C CYS A 33 -9.67 8.21 -5.86
N ASP A 34 -10.25 7.77 -6.98
CA ASP A 34 -10.14 8.39 -8.31
C ASP A 34 -8.69 8.52 -8.83
N SER A 35 -7.80 7.62 -8.41
CA SER A 35 -6.42 7.65 -8.88
C SER A 35 -6.26 7.01 -10.25
N LYS A 36 -5.74 7.79 -11.20
CA LYS A 36 -5.51 7.35 -12.59
C LYS A 36 -4.06 6.98 -12.89
N ASN A 37 -3.12 7.28 -11.99
CA ASN A 37 -1.69 7.09 -12.25
C ASN A 37 -1.02 6.12 -11.28
N LEU A 38 -1.65 5.81 -10.14
CA LEU A 38 -1.07 4.89 -9.16
C LEU A 38 -1.20 3.46 -9.67
N ARG A 39 -0.06 2.80 -9.93
CA ARG A 39 0.03 1.34 -10.14
C ARG A 39 0.17 0.58 -8.82
N TYR A 40 0.70 1.25 -7.79
CA TYR A 40 0.76 0.77 -6.42
C TYR A 40 0.57 1.90 -5.41
N ILE A 41 0.10 1.57 -4.19
CA ILE A 41 -0.15 2.56 -3.12
C ILE A 41 1.08 2.72 -2.23
N PHE A 42 1.71 1.60 -1.86
CA PHE A 42 2.86 1.57 -0.95
C PHE A 42 4.01 0.78 -1.55
N TYR A 43 5.22 1.16 -1.15
CA TYR A 43 6.35 0.25 -1.21
C TYR A 43 6.47 -0.55 0.09
N PHE A 44 7.02 -1.76 0.03
CA PHE A 44 7.12 -2.63 1.21
C PHE A 44 7.85 -1.95 2.38
N SER A 45 8.98 -1.27 2.13
CA SER A 45 9.70 -0.54 3.20
C SER A 45 8.87 0.55 3.88
N THR A 46 7.90 1.14 3.19
CA THR A 46 7.06 2.20 3.74
C THR A 46 5.98 1.67 4.68
N THR A 47 5.66 0.38 4.57
CA THR A 47 4.57 -0.22 5.32
C THR A 47 4.86 -0.38 6.82
N PHE A 48 6.14 -0.37 7.22
CA PHE A 48 6.54 -0.39 8.63
C PHE A 48 6.03 0.83 9.41
N GLY A 49 5.76 1.95 8.74
CA GLY A 49 5.15 3.13 9.36
C GLY A 49 3.64 3.00 9.59
N LEU A 50 2.96 2.01 9.02
CA LEU A 50 1.49 1.94 8.93
C LEU A 50 0.88 0.91 9.88
N ARG A 51 1.58 0.56 10.97
CA ARG A 51 1.16 -0.55 11.85
C ARG A 51 -0.18 -0.32 12.54
N GLN A 52 -0.59 0.94 12.75
CA GLN A 52 -1.88 1.29 13.35
C GLN A 52 -3.03 1.35 12.35
N LEU A 53 -2.79 1.08 11.06
CA LEU A 53 -3.84 1.13 10.06
C LEU A 53 -4.89 0.05 10.33
N ARG A 54 -6.14 0.48 10.56
CA ARG A 54 -7.29 -0.37 10.86
C ARG A 54 -8.24 -0.53 9.70
N LYS A 55 -8.34 0.49 8.84
CA LYS A 55 -9.26 0.46 7.70
C LYS A 55 -8.68 1.11 6.46
N MET A 56 -8.89 0.47 5.32
CA MET A 56 -8.47 0.92 4.00
C MET A 56 -9.66 0.93 3.03
N GLU A 57 -9.85 2.02 2.31
CA GLU A 57 -10.83 2.13 1.24
C GLU A 57 -10.13 2.57 -0.06
N ILE A 58 -10.32 1.80 -1.14
CA ILE A 58 -9.75 2.06 -2.46
C ILE A 58 -10.90 2.08 -3.45
N LYS A 59 -11.14 3.23 -4.09
CA LYS A 59 -12.30 3.42 -4.98
C LYS A 59 -11.89 4.04 -6.30
N ARG A 60 -12.43 3.54 -7.41
CA ARG A 60 -12.28 4.14 -8.75
C ARG A 60 -10.82 4.36 -9.16
N CYS A 61 -9.93 3.45 -8.76
CA CYS A 61 -8.51 3.51 -9.12
C CYS A 61 -8.26 2.60 -10.33
N GLY A 62 -8.37 3.19 -11.53
CA GLY A 62 -8.39 2.45 -12.79
C GLY A 62 -7.13 1.63 -13.06
N ASN A 63 -5.97 2.26 -12.85
CA ASN A 63 -4.65 1.71 -13.20
C ASN A 63 -3.93 1.07 -12.00
N LEU A 64 -4.63 0.88 -10.87
CA LEU A 64 -4.03 0.29 -9.67
C LEU A 64 -3.89 -1.20 -9.85
N GLU A 65 -2.67 -1.72 -9.84
CA GLU A 65 -2.38 -3.14 -10.02
C GLU A 65 -2.27 -3.87 -8.69
N GLN A 66 -1.68 -3.21 -7.68
CA GLN A 66 -1.41 -3.79 -6.37
C GLN A 66 -1.41 -2.76 -5.23
N VAL A 67 -1.70 -3.14 -3.99
CA VAL A 67 -1.62 -2.18 -2.86
C VAL A 67 -0.16 -1.96 -2.46
N ILE A 68 0.61 -3.03 -2.33
CA ILE A 68 2.01 -3.00 -1.91
C ILE A 68 2.90 -3.52 -3.03
N LYS A 69 3.97 -2.79 -3.34
CA LYS A 69 5.06 -3.21 -4.22
C LYS A 69 6.35 -3.45 -3.43
N GLU A 70 6.97 -4.60 -3.64
CA GLU A 70 8.31 -4.89 -3.12
C GLU A 70 9.37 -4.15 -3.95
N GLU A 71 10.34 -3.54 -3.28
CA GLU A 71 11.48 -2.89 -3.94
C GLU A 71 12.42 -3.93 -4.55
N GLU A 72 12.94 -3.67 -5.74
CA GLU A 72 13.77 -4.62 -6.51
C GLU A 72 15.16 -4.92 -5.88
N SER A 73 15.49 -4.35 -4.71
CA SER A 73 16.86 -4.35 -4.16
C SER A 73 17.01 -4.77 -2.70
N THR A 74 16.03 -5.40 -2.06
CA THR A 74 16.17 -5.81 -0.64
C THR A 74 16.14 -7.33 -0.50
N THR A 75 17.33 -7.91 -0.40
CA THR A 75 17.58 -9.28 0.08
C THR A 75 17.07 -9.42 1.51
N MET A 76 15.79 -9.73 1.68
CA MET A 76 15.26 -10.27 2.92
C MET A 76 14.78 -11.70 2.64
N VAL A 77 15.28 -12.60 3.47
CA VAL A 77 15.19 -14.06 3.38
C VAL A 77 13.78 -14.49 2.95
N GLU A 78 13.71 -15.17 1.81
CA GLU A 78 12.52 -15.84 1.31
C GLU A 78 12.17 -17.00 2.26
N GLU A 79 11.36 -16.71 3.27
CA GLU A 79 10.47 -17.74 3.78
C GLU A 79 9.21 -17.72 2.92
N ALA A 80 8.79 -18.91 2.47
CA ALA A 80 7.56 -19.18 1.71
C ALA A 80 6.31 -18.89 2.55
N ILE A 81 6.16 -17.64 2.96
CA ILE A 81 5.07 -17.11 3.74
C ILE A 81 4.00 -16.69 2.72
N THR A 82 2.83 -17.33 2.80
CA THR A 82 1.67 -17.00 1.96
C THR A 82 1.32 -15.51 2.05
N ASN A 83 0.75 -14.94 0.98
CA ASN A 83 0.38 -13.52 0.92
C ASN A 83 -0.45 -13.05 2.13
N SER A 84 -1.32 -13.92 2.68
CA SER A 84 -2.09 -13.64 3.89
C SER A 84 -1.21 -13.42 5.13
N SER A 85 -0.16 -14.23 5.30
CA SER A 85 0.74 -14.15 6.46
C SER A 85 1.69 -12.95 6.36
N LYS A 86 2.09 -12.54 5.14
CA LYS A 86 2.83 -11.29 4.92
C LYS A 86 1.97 -10.06 5.22
N ILE A 87 0.69 -10.04 4.82
CA ILE A 87 -0.23 -8.94 5.10
C ILE A 87 -0.44 -8.73 6.61
N ILE A 88 -0.57 -9.80 7.39
CA ILE A 88 -0.71 -9.72 8.86
C ILE A 88 0.55 -9.13 9.51
N SER A 89 1.74 -9.45 8.98
CA SER A 89 2.99 -8.86 9.45
C SER A 89 3.07 -7.36 9.16
N ILE A 90 2.61 -6.96 7.97
CA ILE A 90 2.67 -5.59 7.48
C ILE A 90 1.64 -4.68 8.17
N PHE A 91 0.38 -5.13 8.27
CA PHE A 91 -0.71 -4.38 8.88
C PHE A 91 -1.37 -5.18 10.02
N PRO A 92 -0.72 -5.26 11.20
CA PRO A 92 -1.18 -6.11 12.30
C PRO A 92 -2.53 -5.70 12.90
N HIS A 93 -2.99 -4.47 12.64
CA HIS A 93 -4.25 -3.95 13.15
C HIS A 93 -5.33 -3.75 12.08
N LEU A 94 -5.08 -4.18 10.83
CA LEU A 94 -6.02 -3.99 9.74
C LEU A 94 -7.23 -4.91 9.89
N GLN A 95 -8.42 -4.30 9.95
CA GLN A 95 -9.70 -4.96 10.20
C GLN A 95 -10.60 -4.93 8.98
N SER A 96 -10.46 -3.93 8.11
CA SER A 96 -11.36 -3.74 6.98
C SER A 96 -10.61 -3.19 5.75
N ILE A 97 -10.83 -3.85 4.61
CA ILE A 97 -10.38 -3.38 3.30
C ILE A 97 -11.62 -3.35 2.40
N ILE A 98 -11.85 -2.21 1.76
CA ILE A 98 -12.90 -2.05 0.75
C ILE A 98 -12.22 -1.67 -0.56
N VAL A 99 -12.46 -2.45 -1.61
CA VAL A 99 -12.00 -2.16 -2.97
C VAL A 99 -13.20 -2.07 -3.89
N GLU A 100 -13.38 -0.93 -4.54
CA GLU A 100 -14.52 -0.64 -5.41
C GLU A 100 -14.04 -0.07 -6.75
N SER A 101 -14.53 -0.60 -7.86
CA SER A 101 -14.23 -0.07 -9.20
C SER A 101 -12.72 0.09 -9.50
N CYS A 102 -11.91 -0.91 -9.15
CA CYS A 102 -10.47 -0.96 -9.44
C CYS A 102 -10.18 -2.16 -10.37
N PRO A 103 -10.43 -2.01 -11.68
CA PRO A 103 -10.46 -3.13 -12.63
C PRO A 103 -9.09 -3.79 -12.88
N ASP A 104 -7.99 -3.03 -12.79
CA ASP A 104 -6.65 -3.55 -13.08
C ASP A 104 -5.98 -4.18 -11.84
N MET A 105 -6.66 -4.15 -10.68
CA MET A 105 -6.09 -4.64 -9.43
C MET A 105 -6.12 -6.17 -9.40
N THR A 106 -4.94 -6.78 -9.46
CA THR A 106 -4.78 -8.24 -9.54
C THR A 106 -4.38 -8.88 -8.22
N SER A 107 -3.70 -8.13 -7.35
CA SER A 107 -3.22 -8.64 -6.06
C SER A 107 -3.19 -7.55 -5.00
N PHE A 108 -3.24 -7.93 -3.72
CA PHE A 108 -3.03 -6.96 -2.64
C PHE A 108 -1.53 -6.71 -2.40
N TYR A 109 -0.75 -7.78 -2.37
CA TYR A 109 0.71 -7.77 -2.27
C TYR A 109 1.24 -8.76 -3.31
N LEU A 110 2.22 -8.32 -4.09
CA LEU A 110 3.01 -9.17 -4.97
C LEU A 110 4.46 -9.10 -4.50
N GLY A 111 4.91 -10.17 -3.85
CA GLY A 111 6.32 -10.36 -3.57
C GLY A 111 7.06 -10.76 -4.84
N SER A 112 8.34 -10.41 -4.96
CA SER A 112 9.16 -10.85 -6.07
C SER A 112 9.15 -12.38 -6.13
N LYS A 113 8.59 -12.95 -7.20
CA LYS A 113 8.95 -14.31 -7.61
C LYS A 113 10.30 -14.21 -8.30
N SER A 114 11.36 -14.44 -7.54
CA SER A 114 12.69 -14.68 -8.10
C SER A 114 13.13 -16.01 -7.48
N LEU A 115 12.82 -17.16 -8.06
CA LEU A 115 13.68 -17.77 -9.07
C LEU A 115 12.86 -18.74 -9.93
N GLU A 116 12.90 -18.54 -11.25
CA GLU A 116 12.90 -19.66 -12.18
C GLU A 116 14.33 -20.19 -12.30
N TYR A 117 14.43 -21.52 -12.43
CA TYR A 117 15.58 -22.42 -12.63
C TYR A 117 16.11 -23.16 -11.40
#